data_AF-A0AAV0N195-F1
#
_entry.id   AF-A0AAV0N195-F1
#
_cell.length_a   1.000
_cell.length_b   1.000
_cell.length_c   1.000
_cell.angle_alpha   90.00
_cell.angle_beta   90.00
_cell.angle_gamma   90.00
#
_symmetry.space_group_name_H-M   'P 1'
#
loop_
_entity.id
_entity.type
_entity.pdbx_description
1 polymer ?
#
loop_
_entity_poly.entity_id
_entity_poly.type
_entity_poly.pdbx_seq_one_letter_code
_entity_poly.pdbx_strand_id
1 'polypeptide(L)'
;MSDSSPDAAASTSSSATGVVPSHSPSSSLSKIQASIQTLSAIVPSIPPSLLTSENPALYLLHDPDVSATISSLLRRPDSGSGDNNLCRWLYDTFQSTDPQLQLVVVRFLPVIAGSYLSRAASSGLRAETTARDGNSVTINIPDISHPSIYHESKIPPSKNNATVLNIAVMSPALEPHGTVRSTRRGRIVGVALELYYSRISQMPKDSKMEFCEFCEKWAGISRPKSGGSDGKAREEGEVMQPALRILGHCIMGPSKDVQLYDAACGACRSFHARALQDMDAKAILATGSLLRVAEMSVDPKNNVDHTEIKFTESITV
;
A
#
# COMPACT_ATOMS: atom_id res chain seq x y z
N MET A 1 24.20 -79.26 -19.15
CA MET A 1 23.98 -78.09 -18.28
C MET A 1 23.01 -77.18 -19.00
N SER A 2 21.85 -76.94 -18.39
CA SER A 2 20.92 -75.80 -18.61
C SER A 2 20.22 -75.78 -19.99
N ASP A 3 18.98 -76.24 -20.17
CA ASP A 3 17.67 -75.90 -19.58
C ASP A 3 17.01 -74.60 -20.12
N SER A 4 15.94 -74.84 -20.88
CA SER A 4 14.67 -74.12 -21.11
C SER A 4 14.55 -72.68 -21.64
N SER A 5 13.90 -72.66 -22.81
CA SER A 5 13.04 -71.71 -23.59
C SER A 5 12.12 -70.70 -22.82
N PRO A 6 11.23 -69.93 -23.50
CA PRO A 6 11.38 -68.51 -23.81
C PRO A 6 10.27 -67.63 -23.18
N ASP A 7 10.36 -66.29 -23.23
CA ASP A 7 9.12 -65.47 -23.16
C ASP A 7 9.24 -64.01 -23.62
N ALA A 8 8.06 -63.51 -24.01
CA ALA A 8 7.74 -62.32 -24.78
C ALA A 8 8.18 -60.96 -24.22
N ALA A 9 8.55 -60.06 -25.13
CA ALA A 9 8.69 -58.63 -24.88
C ALA A 9 7.44 -57.88 -25.38
N ALA A 10 6.57 -57.48 -24.46
CA ALA A 10 5.47 -56.55 -24.69
C ALA A 10 5.88 -55.16 -24.17
N SER A 11 5.93 -54.17 -25.06
CA SER A 11 6.26 -52.78 -24.75
C SER A 11 4.96 -52.00 -24.45
N THR A 12 4.76 -51.66 -23.18
CA THR A 12 3.59 -50.93 -22.68
C THR A 12 3.70 -49.43 -22.98
N SER A 13 2.62 -48.89 -23.55
CA SER A 13 2.32 -47.47 -23.70
C SER A 13 2.10 -46.76 -22.36
N SER A 14 2.69 -45.57 -22.18
CA SER A 14 2.28 -44.62 -21.14
C SER A 14 2.12 -43.21 -21.72
N SER A 15 0.86 -42.90 -22.04
CA SER A 15 0.34 -41.57 -22.33
C SER A 15 0.43 -40.67 -21.10
N ALA A 16 1.19 -39.58 -21.23
CA ALA A 16 1.30 -38.53 -20.22
C ALA A 16 0.11 -37.56 -20.31
N THR A 17 -0.87 -37.72 -19.42
CA THR A 17 -1.90 -36.72 -19.16
C THR A 17 -1.34 -35.66 -18.22
N GLY A 18 -1.27 -34.41 -18.70
CA GLY A 18 -0.90 -33.24 -17.91
C GLY A 18 -1.93 -32.98 -16.81
N VAL A 19 -1.48 -33.03 -15.56
CA VAL A 19 -2.26 -32.65 -14.38
C VAL A 19 -2.12 -31.14 -14.19
N VAL A 20 -3.24 -30.43 -14.34
CA VAL A 20 -3.39 -29.05 -13.86
C VAL A 20 -3.45 -29.10 -12.33
N PRO A 21 -2.66 -28.31 -11.58
CA PRO A 21 -2.72 -28.34 -10.12
C PRO A 21 -4.01 -27.68 -9.65
N SER A 22 -4.93 -28.50 -9.15
CA SER A 22 -6.09 -28.05 -8.37
C SER A 22 -5.59 -27.55 -7.01
N HIS A 23 -5.64 -26.25 -6.76
CA HIS A 23 -5.40 -25.68 -5.43
C HIS A 23 -6.52 -26.10 -4.47
N SER A 24 -6.20 -26.97 -3.51
CA SER A 24 -7.12 -27.39 -2.46
C SER A 24 -7.22 -26.32 -1.36
N PRO A 25 -8.43 -25.81 -1.03
CA PRO A 25 -8.63 -24.75 -0.03
C PRO A 25 -8.24 -25.18 1.40
N SER A 26 -8.14 -26.49 1.67
CA SER A 26 -7.64 -27.03 2.93
C SER A 26 -6.14 -26.77 3.15
N SER A 27 -5.36 -26.63 2.08
CA SER A 27 -3.91 -26.42 2.15
C SER A 27 -3.50 -24.96 2.38
N SER A 28 -4.35 -24.00 2.00
CA SER A 28 -4.13 -22.58 2.29
C SER A 28 -4.48 -22.25 3.74
N LEU A 29 -5.62 -22.74 4.23
CA LEU A 29 -6.07 -22.51 5.60
C LEU A 29 -5.06 -23.03 6.65
N SER A 30 -4.46 -24.20 6.41
CA SER A 30 -3.43 -24.75 7.31
C SER A 30 -2.16 -23.90 7.35
N LYS A 31 -1.75 -23.29 6.23
CA LYS A 31 -0.61 -22.35 6.19
C LYS A 31 -0.91 -21.07 6.97
N ILE A 32 -2.13 -20.54 6.85
CA ILE A 32 -2.55 -19.35 7.60
C ILE A 32 -2.53 -19.64 9.10
N GLN A 33 -3.11 -20.76 9.52
CA GLN A 33 -3.10 -21.18 10.93
C GLN A 33 -1.68 -21.38 11.46
N ALA A 34 -0.78 -22.00 10.70
CA ALA A 34 0.61 -22.16 11.09
C ALA A 34 1.32 -20.80 11.27
N SER A 35 1.11 -19.86 10.35
CA SER A 35 1.66 -18.49 10.46
C SER A 35 1.18 -17.80 11.73
N ILE A 36 -0.12 -17.89 12.03
CA ILE A 36 -0.72 -17.29 13.22
C ILE A 36 -0.22 -17.98 14.50
N GLN A 37 -0.01 -19.29 14.47
CA GLN A 37 0.54 -20.03 15.60
C GLN A 37 1.97 -19.58 15.90
N THR A 38 2.80 -19.30 14.89
CA THR A 38 4.13 -18.71 15.12
C THR A 38 4.06 -17.29 15.69
N LEU A 39 3.03 -16.50 15.32
CA LEU A 39 2.79 -15.18 15.91
C LEU A 39 2.43 -15.28 17.40
N SER A 40 1.70 -16.32 17.81
CA SER A 40 1.29 -16.52 19.22
C SER A 40 2.47 -16.71 20.18
N ALA A 41 3.63 -17.15 19.67
CA ALA A 41 4.85 -17.24 20.46
C ALA A 41 5.54 -15.87 20.66
N ILE A 42 5.16 -14.86 19.86
CA ILE A 42 5.78 -13.52 19.83
C ILE A 42 4.89 -12.51 20.56
N VAL A 43 3.57 -12.58 20.35
CA VAL A 43 2.58 -11.66 20.90
C VAL A 43 1.99 -12.25 22.19
N PRO A 44 2.00 -11.50 23.32
CA PRO A 44 1.66 -12.04 24.63
C PRO A 44 0.20 -12.51 24.81
N SER A 45 -0.72 -12.13 23.92
CA SER A 45 -2.10 -12.62 23.94
C SER A 45 -2.68 -12.63 22.53
N ILE A 46 -3.11 -13.81 22.06
CA ILE A 46 -3.91 -13.97 20.84
C ILE A 46 -5.23 -14.65 21.24
N PRO A 47 -6.39 -14.11 20.83
CA PRO A 47 -7.68 -14.73 21.14
C PRO A 47 -7.75 -16.17 20.60
N PRO A 48 -8.17 -17.16 21.42
CA PRO A 48 -8.27 -18.54 20.96
C PRO A 48 -9.31 -18.72 19.85
N SER A 49 -10.30 -17.83 19.77
CA SER A 49 -11.30 -17.77 18.69
C SER A 49 -10.71 -17.51 17.30
N LEU A 50 -9.50 -16.94 17.24
CA LEU A 50 -8.85 -16.57 16.00
C LEU A 50 -8.43 -17.80 15.19
N LEU A 51 -7.99 -18.88 15.84
CA LEU A 51 -7.57 -20.12 15.17
C LEU A 51 -8.74 -21.01 14.73
N THR A 52 -9.90 -20.85 15.36
CA THR A 52 -11.13 -21.60 15.07
C THR A 52 -12.03 -20.92 14.03
N SER A 53 -11.68 -19.70 13.61
CA SER A 53 -12.44 -18.93 12.62
C SER A 53 -12.31 -19.52 11.22
N GLU A 54 -13.37 -19.39 10.41
CA GLU A 54 -13.38 -19.75 8.99
C GLU A 54 -12.37 -18.93 8.17
N ASN A 55 -12.08 -17.69 8.60
CA ASN A 55 -11.08 -16.83 8.00
C ASN A 55 -10.18 -16.18 9.06
N PRO A 56 -9.13 -16.90 9.50
CA PRO A 56 -8.29 -16.46 10.62
C PRO A 56 -7.41 -15.25 10.27
N ALA A 57 -7.03 -15.08 9.00
CA ALA A 57 -6.26 -13.91 8.54
C ALA A 57 -7.10 -12.61 8.56
N LEU A 58 -8.36 -12.68 8.12
CA LEU A 58 -9.27 -11.53 8.15
C LEU A 58 -9.59 -11.14 9.60
N TYR A 59 -9.84 -12.13 10.47
CA TYR A 59 -10.04 -11.86 11.89
C TYR A 59 -8.82 -11.15 12.51
N LEU A 60 -7.61 -11.63 12.23
CA LEU A 60 -6.37 -11.00 12.67
C LEU A 60 -6.19 -9.57 12.13
N LEU A 61 -6.60 -9.31 10.88
CA LEU A 61 -6.52 -7.98 10.26
C LEU A 61 -7.35 -6.94 11.03
N HIS A 62 -8.53 -7.34 11.52
CA HIS A 62 -9.49 -6.46 12.16
C HIS A 62 -9.47 -6.49 13.69
N ASP A 63 -8.62 -7.32 14.31
CA ASP A 63 -8.50 -7.41 15.76
C ASP A 63 -7.75 -6.17 16.33
N PRO A 64 -8.43 -5.29 17.09
CA PRO A 64 -7.83 -4.04 17.57
C PRO A 64 -6.76 -4.27 18.65
N ASP A 65 -6.92 -5.29 19.50
CA ASP A 65 -6.04 -5.53 20.64
C ASP A 65 -4.70 -6.15 20.20
N VAL A 66 -4.77 -7.15 19.33
CA VAL A 66 -3.58 -7.77 18.75
C VAL A 66 -2.82 -6.76 17.90
N SER A 67 -3.53 -5.96 17.09
CA SER A 67 -2.88 -4.95 16.27
C SER A 67 -2.27 -3.80 17.08
N ALA A 68 -2.92 -3.32 18.13
CA ALA A 68 -2.34 -2.33 19.04
C ALA A 68 -1.07 -2.86 19.72
N THR A 69 -1.07 -4.14 20.11
CA THR A 69 0.08 -4.81 20.71
C THR A 69 1.25 -4.91 19.71
N ILE A 70 0.99 -5.37 18.48
CA ILE A 70 2.00 -5.43 17.41
C ILE A 70 2.55 -4.05 17.10
N SER A 71 1.70 -3.04 16.94
CA SER A 71 2.14 -1.67 16.69
C SER A 71 2.97 -1.10 17.84
N SER A 72 2.63 -1.42 19.10
CA SER A 72 3.44 -1.07 20.28
C SER A 72 4.83 -1.70 20.20
N LEU A 73 4.91 -3.00 19.88
CA LEU A 73 6.19 -3.72 19.71
C LEU A 73 7.04 -3.11 18.58
N LEU A 74 6.43 -2.70 17.47
CA LEU A 74 7.13 -2.07 16.35
C LEU A 74 7.68 -0.67 16.68
N ARG A 75 6.98 0.08 17.54
CA ARG A 75 7.42 1.42 17.98
C ARG A 75 8.59 1.39 18.96
N ARG A 76 8.85 0.26 19.65
CA ARG A 76 9.97 0.12 20.60
C ARG A 76 11.32 0.34 19.91
N PRO A 77 12.31 0.96 20.60
CA PRO A 77 13.60 1.32 19.99
C PRO A 77 14.45 0.13 19.54
N ASP A 78 14.27 -1.04 20.16
CA ASP A 78 14.89 -2.32 19.79
C ASP A 78 14.23 -2.99 18.57
N SER A 79 13.11 -2.45 18.08
CA SER A 79 12.42 -3.02 16.93
C SER A 79 13.26 -2.92 15.65
N GLY A 80 13.36 -4.04 14.92
CA GLY A 80 14.17 -4.15 13.71
C GLY A 80 15.65 -4.52 13.94
N SER A 81 16.08 -4.77 15.18
CA SER A 81 17.37 -5.44 15.42
C SER A 81 17.43 -6.83 14.74
N GLY A 82 18.64 -7.35 14.53
CA GLY A 82 18.84 -8.62 13.79
C GLY A 82 18.19 -9.86 14.43
N ASP A 83 17.83 -9.77 15.72
CA ASP A 83 17.14 -10.77 16.52
C ASP A 83 15.64 -10.49 16.70
N ASN A 84 15.07 -9.53 15.97
CA ASN A 84 13.66 -9.19 16.12
C ASN A 84 12.74 -10.22 15.45
N ASN A 85 12.19 -11.12 16.28
CA ASN A 85 11.28 -12.18 15.83
C ASN A 85 10.00 -11.64 15.15
N LEU A 86 9.49 -10.48 15.57
CA LEU A 86 8.29 -9.88 14.97
C LEU A 86 8.57 -9.36 13.56
N CYS A 87 9.68 -8.66 13.34
CA CYS A 87 10.08 -8.21 12.01
C CYS A 87 10.34 -9.39 11.07
N ARG A 88 10.96 -10.47 11.58
CA ARG A 88 11.15 -11.70 10.84
C ARG A 88 9.82 -12.34 10.45
N TRP A 89 8.89 -12.45 11.40
CA TRP A 89 7.55 -12.97 11.15
C TRP A 89 6.80 -12.16 10.08
N LEU A 90 6.85 -10.83 10.15
CA LEU A 90 6.24 -9.95 9.16
C LEU A 90 6.83 -10.16 7.76
N TYR A 91 8.16 -10.32 7.67
CA TYR A 91 8.84 -10.61 6.41
C TYR A 91 8.43 -11.96 5.83
N ASP A 92 8.51 -13.03 6.63
CA ASP A 92 8.17 -14.39 6.20
C ASP A 92 6.68 -14.49 5.82
N THR A 93 5.80 -13.80 6.56
CA THR A 93 4.35 -13.74 6.28
C THR A 93 4.08 -12.97 4.97
N PHE A 94 4.81 -11.91 4.68
CA PHE A 94 4.66 -11.18 3.42
C PHE A 94 5.16 -11.99 2.21
N GLN A 95 6.20 -12.80 2.40
CA GLN A 95 6.69 -13.74 1.37
C GLN A 95 5.75 -14.92 1.13
N SER A 96 4.74 -15.12 1.99
CA SER A 96 3.68 -16.07 1.69
C SER A 96 2.95 -15.63 0.41
N THR A 97 2.61 -16.57 -0.46
CA THR A 97 1.82 -16.31 -1.66
C THR A 97 0.33 -16.05 -1.34
N ASP A 98 -0.03 -15.96 -0.07
CA ASP A 98 -1.41 -15.81 0.38
C ASP A 98 -1.78 -14.31 0.49
N PRO A 99 -2.76 -13.83 -0.29
CA PRO A 99 -3.10 -12.41 -0.33
C PRO A 99 -3.71 -11.88 0.98
N GLN A 100 -4.30 -12.73 1.81
CA GLN A 100 -4.90 -12.32 3.09
C GLN A 100 -3.81 -12.13 4.15
N LEU A 101 -2.83 -13.03 4.20
CA LEU A 101 -1.65 -12.85 5.07
C LEU A 101 -0.82 -11.64 4.67
N GLN A 102 -0.60 -11.43 3.36
CA GLN A 102 0.05 -10.21 2.88
C GLN A 102 -0.69 -8.95 3.32
N LEU A 103 -2.02 -8.97 3.31
CA LEU A 103 -2.85 -7.85 3.74
C LEU A 103 -2.66 -7.54 5.23
N VAL A 104 -2.54 -8.56 6.08
CA VAL A 104 -2.21 -8.41 7.51
C VAL A 104 -0.86 -7.72 7.69
N VAL A 105 0.15 -8.04 6.88
CA VAL A 105 1.45 -7.35 6.95
C VAL A 105 1.33 -5.90 6.47
N VAL A 106 0.61 -5.68 5.36
CA VAL A 106 0.38 -4.35 4.78
C VAL A 106 -0.26 -3.39 5.79
N ARG A 107 -1.15 -3.88 6.67
CA ARG A 107 -1.74 -3.11 7.78
C ARG A 107 -0.72 -2.34 8.62
N PHE A 108 0.46 -2.93 8.86
CA PHE A 108 1.49 -2.36 9.73
C PHE A 108 2.52 -1.50 8.98
N LEU A 109 2.42 -1.37 7.64
CA LEU A 109 3.34 -0.55 6.86
C LEU A 109 3.41 0.92 7.33
N PRO A 110 2.31 1.60 7.72
CA PRO A 110 2.39 2.95 8.27
C PRO A 110 3.29 3.04 9.51
N VAL A 111 3.16 2.09 10.44
CA VAL A 111 3.95 2.06 11.69
C VAL A 111 5.41 1.73 11.41
N ILE A 112 5.66 0.79 10.50
CA ILE A 112 7.02 0.40 10.07
C ILE A 112 7.69 1.58 9.37
N ALA A 113 7.01 2.22 8.41
CA ALA A 113 7.51 3.38 7.68
C ALA A 113 7.83 4.54 8.62
N GLY A 114 6.93 4.82 9.57
CA GLY A 114 7.13 5.89 10.54
C GLY A 114 8.28 5.62 11.51
N SER A 115 8.36 4.41 12.04
CA SER A 115 9.45 4.00 12.93
C SER A 115 10.80 4.03 12.17
N TYR A 116 10.80 3.57 10.92
CA TYR A 116 11.98 3.58 10.06
C TYR A 116 12.46 5.01 9.78
N LEU A 117 11.60 5.91 9.30
CA LEU A 117 11.98 7.29 8.97
C LEU A 117 12.39 8.10 10.20
N SER A 118 11.78 7.82 11.36
CA SER A 118 12.15 8.46 12.64
C SER A 118 13.53 8.02 13.11
N ARG A 119 13.88 6.74 12.97
CA ARG A 119 15.19 6.16 13.40
C ARG A 119 16.28 6.29 12.35
N ALA A 120 15.94 6.43 11.07
CA ALA A 120 16.89 6.63 9.98
C ALA A 120 17.69 7.94 10.11
N ALA A 121 17.28 8.84 11.01
CA ALA A 121 18.06 9.99 11.45
C ALA A 121 19.23 9.63 12.40
N SER A 122 19.29 8.39 12.94
CA SER A 122 20.30 7.97 13.91
C SER A 122 20.88 6.56 13.78
N SER A 123 20.32 5.60 13.02
CA SER A 123 21.03 4.34 12.69
C SER A 123 20.34 3.50 11.61
N GLY A 124 21.13 2.69 10.90
CA GLY A 124 20.74 1.98 9.68
C GLY A 124 19.99 0.68 9.93
N LEU A 125 18.69 0.67 9.59
CA LEU A 125 17.90 -0.53 9.34
C LEU A 125 17.90 -0.84 7.83
N ARG A 126 18.05 -2.12 7.45
CA ARG A 126 18.23 -2.61 6.06
C ARG A 126 17.16 -3.66 5.75
N ALA A 127 16.31 -3.43 4.75
CA ALA A 127 15.47 -4.45 4.11
C ALA A 127 14.97 -4.00 2.72
N GLU A 128 14.69 -4.99 1.88
CA GLU A 128 14.83 -5.08 0.42
C GLU A 128 13.50 -4.89 -0.33
N THR A 129 13.49 -4.18 -1.47
CA THR A 129 12.28 -3.97 -2.31
C THR A 129 12.36 -4.80 -3.59
N THR A 130 11.61 -5.90 -3.64
CA THR A 130 11.44 -6.75 -4.82
C THR A 130 9.95 -7.01 -5.03
N ALA A 131 9.20 -6.01 -5.49
CA ALA A 131 7.74 -6.13 -5.66
C ALA A 131 7.24 -5.63 -7.03
N ARG A 132 8.11 -5.44 -8.02
CA ARG A 132 7.75 -4.86 -9.32
C ARG A 132 8.31 -5.55 -10.56
N ASP A 133 9.07 -6.64 -10.43
CA ASP A 133 9.75 -7.30 -11.55
C ASP A 133 10.49 -6.34 -12.50
N GLY A 134 10.99 -5.21 -11.98
CA GLY A 134 11.66 -4.18 -12.78
C GLY A 134 10.75 -3.30 -13.64
N ASN A 135 9.42 -3.41 -13.57
CA ASN A 135 8.52 -2.64 -14.41
C ASN A 135 8.21 -1.24 -13.86
N SER A 136 8.15 -0.24 -14.74
CA SER A 136 7.68 1.11 -14.42
C SER A 136 6.16 1.16 -14.36
N VAL A 137 5.58 1.98 -13.46
CA VAL A 137 4.14 2.27 -13.52
C VAL A 137 3.92 3.48 -14.39
N THR A 138 3.22 3.24 -15.49
CA THR A 138 2.83 4.24 -16.48
C THR A 138 1.32 4.43 -16.46
N ILE A 139 0.87 5.67 -16.54
CA ILE A 139 -0.53 6.00 -16.82
C ILE A 139 -0.62 6.64 -18.19
N ASN A 140 -1.70 6.35 -18.91
CA ASN A 140 -2.03 7.07 -20.11
C ASN A 140 -2.76 8.36 -19.72
N ILE A 141 -2.23 9.53 -20.08
CA ILE A 141 -2.91 10.80 -19.83
C ILE A 141 -4.06 10.92 -20.85
N PRO A 142 -5.33 11.01 -20.39
CA PRO A 142 -6.45 11.20 -21.29
C PRO A 142 -6.34 12.53 -22.04
N ASP A 143 -6.58 12.50 -23.35
CA ASP A 143 -6.63 13.68 -24.22
C ASP A 143 -8.08 13.85 -24.70
N ILE A 144 -8.67 15.03 -24.42
CA ILE A 144 -10.05 15.39 -24.80
C ILE A 144 -10.23 15.58 -26.31
N SER A 145 -9.14 15.57 -27.08
CA SER A 145 -9.16 15.61 -28.54
C SER A 145 -9.52 14.25 -29.14
N HIS A 146 -9.36 13.16 -28.36
CA HIS A 146 -9.64 11.78 -28.78
C HIS A 146 -10.88 11.24 -28.07
N PRO A 147 -11.81 10.58 -28.77
CA PRO A 147 -12.99 10.02 -28.14
C PRO A 147 -12.60 9.06 -27.01
N SER A 148 -13.39 9.10 -25.93
CA SER A 148 -13.25 8.20 -24.79
C SER A 148 -14.61 7.65 -24.39
N ILE A 149 -14.62 6.73 -23.42
CA ILE A 149 -15.87 6.14 -22.88
C ILE A 149 -16.89 7.21 -22.46
N TYR A 150 -16.43 8.42 -22.09
CA TYR A 150 -17.27 9.50 -21.59
C TYR A 150 -17.48 10.66 -22.56
N HIS A 151 -16.80 10.70 -23.71
CA HIS A 151 -16.97 11.80 -24.66
C HIS A 151 -16.67 11.38 -26.11
N GLU A 152 -17.42 11.96 -27.05
CA GLU A 152 -17.18 11.82 -28.48
C GLU A 152 -16.57 13.11 -29.02
N SER A 153 -15.48 13.03 -29.77
CA SER A 153 -14.86 14.20 -30.40
C SER A 153 -15.52 14.48 -31.75
N LYS A 154 -16.15 15.66 -31.90
CA LYS A 154 -16.83 16.06 -33.16
C LYS A 154 -15.85 16.48 -34.26
N ILE A 155 -14.57 16.61 -33.95
CA ILE A 155 -13.54 17.07 -34.89
C ILE A 155 -12.53 15.93 -35.06
N PRO A 156 -12.25 15.47 -36.28
CA PRO A 156 -11.25 14.42 -36.49
C PRO A 156 -9.90 14.90 -35.93
N PRO A 157 -9.16 14.05 -35.19
CA PRO A 157 -7.94 14.47 -34.53
C PRO A 157 -6.94 14.93 -35.59
N SER A 158 -6.57 16.22 -35.51
CA SER A 158 -5.41 16.74 -36.23
C SER A 158 -4.20 15.88 -35.84
N LYS A 159 -3.52 15.30 -36.84
CA LYS A 159 -2.26 14.55 -36.66
C LYS A 159 -1.14 15.53 -36.28
N ASN A 160 -1.20 16.06 -35.06
CA ASN A 160 -0.11 16.79 -34.44
C ASN A 160 0.56 15.88 -33.42
N ASN A 161 1.89 15.91 -33.36
CA ASN A 161 2.68 15.11 -32.40
C ASN A 161 2.34 15.37 -30.91
N ALA A 162 1.48 16.36 -30.62
CA ALA A 162 0.94 16.66 -29.30
C ALA A 162 -0.24 15.76 -28.87
N THR A 163 -0.90 15.05 -29.79
CA THR A 163 -2.07 14.18 -29.53
C THR A 163 -1.70 12.69 -29.48
N VAL A 164 -0.41 12.34 -29.52
CA VAL A 164 0.03 10.96 -29.31
C VAL A 164 -0.19 10.62 -27.83
N LEU A 165 -0.83 9.48 -27.55
CA LEU A 165 -1.10 8.93 -26.21
C LEU A 165 0.06 9.23 -25.26
N ASN A 166 -0.10 10.24 -24.40
CA ASN A 166 0.96 10.72 -23.53
C ASN A 166 1.07 9.74 -22.36
N ILE A 167 1.90 8.72 -22.55
CA ILE A 167 2.26 7.78 -21.49
C ILE A 167 3.14 8.54 -20.49
N ALA A 168 2.59 8.84 -19.31
CA ALA A 168 3.34 9.42 -18.21
C ALA A 168 3.83 8.33 -17.27
N VAL A 169 5.14 8.29 -17.03
CA VAL A 169 5.76 7.40 -16.04
C VAL A 169 5.52 8.00 -14.65
N MET A 170 4.59 7.43 -13.87
CA MET A 170 4.33 7.85 -12.49
C MET A 170 5.45 7.42 -11.55
N SER A 171 6.04 6.25 -11.81
CA SER A 171 7.20 5.80 -11.04
C SER A 171 8.10 4.92 -11.92
N PRO A 172 9.42 5.17 -11.92
CA PRO A 172 10.34 4.39 -12.75
C PRO A 172 10.42 2.93 -12.26
N ALA A 173 11.00 2.08 -13.11
CA ALA A 173 11.39 0.71 -12.76
C ALA A 173 12.05 0.64 -11.38
N LEU A 174 11.69 -0.38 -10.60
CA LEU A 174 12.32 -0.67 -9.31
C LEU A 174 13.33 -1.79 -9.50
N GLU A 175 14.61 -1.46 -9.30
CA GLU A 175 15.66 -2.47 -9.21
C GLU A 175 15.65 -3.10 -7.80
N PRO A 176 15.91 -4.42 -7.66
CA PRO A 176 16.12 -5.04 -6.35
C PRO A 176 17.40 -4.48 -5.71
N HIS A 177 17.34 -4.07 -4.43
CA HIS A 177 18.47 -3.45 -3.74
C HIS A 177 18.91 -4.28 -2.53
N GLY A 178 20.12 -4.86 -2.60
CA GLY A 178 20.68 -5.66 -1.50
C GLY A 178 21.17 -4.84 -0.28
N THR A 179 21.25 -3.51 -0.35
CA THR A 179 21.54 -2.64 0.81
C THR A 179 20.91 -1.26 0.65
N VAL A 180 20.18 -0.82 1.66
CA VAL A 180 19.48 0.47 1.67
C VAL A 180 20.46 1.63 1.93
N ARG A 181 20.83 2.35 0.86
CA ARG A 181 21.58 3.62 0.95
C ARG A 181 20.64 4.77 1.34
N SER A 182 21.14 5.77 2.06
CA SER A 182 20.35 6.94 2.52
C SER A 182 19.54 7.56 1.38
N THR A 183 20.19 7.79 0.23
CA THR A 183 19.63 8.41 -0.98
C THR A 183 18.45 7.69 -1.62
N ARG A 184 18.14 6.46 -1.18
CA ARG A 184 17.04 5.64 -1.69
C ARG A 184 15.99 5.30 -0.62
N ARG A 185 16.18 5.76 0.62
CA ARG A 185 15.28 5.48 1.75
C ARG A 185 13.89 6.05 1.51
N GLY A 186 13.82 7.31 1.06
CA GLY A 186 12.56 7.96 0.66
C GLY A 186 11.82 7.14 -0.39
N ARG A 187 12.50 6.70 -1.45
CA ARG A 187 11.93 5.85 -2.50
C ARG A 187 11.36 4.54 -1.99
N ILE A 188 12.10 3.82 -1.16
CA ILE A 188 11.69 2.52 -0.62
C ILE A 188 10.43 2.68 0.23
N VAL A 189 10.42 3.69 1.11
CA VAL A 189 9.24 3.99 1.92
C VAL A 189 8.08 4.44 1.05
N GLY A 190 8.32 5.27 0.03
CA GLY A 190 7.32 5.69 -0.94
C GLY A 190 6.67 4.50 -1.64
N VAL A 191 7.46 3.53 -2.11
CA VAL A 191 6.95 2.28 -2.71
C VAL A 191 6.14 1.44 -1.72
N ALA A 192 6.58 1.34 -0.47
CA ALA A 192 5.82 0.64 0.55
C ALA A 192 4.46 1.32 0.82
N LEU A 193 4.43 2.66 0.83
CA LEU A 193 3.19 3.44 0.95
C LEU A 193 2.30 3.31 -0.29
N GLU A 194 2.87 3.15 -1.48
CA GLU A 194 2.10 2.82 -2.70
C GLU A 194 1.42 1.46 -2.59
N LEU A 195 2.14 0.45 -2.06
CA LEU A 195 1.56 -0.86 -1.80
C LEU A 195 0.41 -0.75 -0.78
N TYR A 196 0.60 0.01 0.29
CA TYR A 196 -0.46 0.32 1.25
C TYR A 196 -1.67 0.98 0.58
N TYR A 197 -1.43 2.02 -0.23
CA TYR A 197 -2.47 2.73 -0.96
C TYR A 197 -3.25 1.80 -1.91
N SER A 198 -2.58 0.86 -2.58
CA SER A 198 -3.25 -0.12 -3.45
C SER A 198 -4.26 -1.02 -2.72
N ARG A 199 -4.14 -1.16 -1.40
CA ARG A 199 -5.01 -1.97 -0.53
C ARG A 199 -5.82 -1.14 0.47
N ILE A 200 -5.81 0.19 0.36
CA ILE A 200 -6.34 1.12 1.36
C ILE A 200 -7.84 0.94 1.66
N SER A 201 -8.62 0.49 0.69
CA SER A 201 -10.04 0.20 0.86
C SER A 201 -10.30 -0.95 1.84
N GLN A 202 -9.37 -1.91 1.91
CA GLN A 202 -9.44 -3.07 2.80
C GLN A 202 -8.80 -2.80 4.16
N MET A 203 -8.11 -1.66 4.33
CA MET A 203 -7.41 -1.33 5.57
C MET A 203 -8.39 -0.89 6.67
N PRO A 204 -8.27 -1.44 7.89
CA PRO A 204 -9.10 -1.02 9.02
C PRO A 204 -8.79 0.42 9.42
N LYS A 205 -9.77 1.09 10.05
CA LYS A 205 -9.66 2.48 10.51
C LYS A 205 -8.38 2.74 11.30
N ASP A 206 -8.05 1.88 12.26
CA ASP A 206 -6.90 2.11 13.14
C ASP A 206 -5.58 2.23 12.39
N SER A 207 -5.39 1.46 11.32
CA SER A 207 -4.17 1.55 10.50
C SER A 207 -4.07 2.89 9.77
N LYS A 208 -5.22 3.42 9.34
CA LYS A 208 -5.32 4.76 8.72
C LYS A 208 -5.10 5.86 9.75
N MET A 209 -5.58 5.69 10.98
CA MET A 209 -5.31 6.59 12.10
C MET A 209 -3.81 6.63 12.45
N GLU A 210 -3.17 5.47 12.53
CA GLU A 210 -1.72 5.34 12.75
C GLU A 210 -0.92 6.01 11.63
N PHE A 211 -1.40 5.92 10.39
CA PHE A 211 -0.80 6.64 9.26
C PHE A 211 -0.90 8.17 9.42
N CYS A 212 -2.07 8.69 9.84
CA CYS A 212 -2.25 10.12 10.07
C CYS A 212 -1.35 10.63 11.21
N GLU A 213 -1.31 9.90 12.34
CA GLU A 213 -0.43 10.20 13.47
C GLU A 213 1.05 10.22 13.05
N PHE A 214 1.47 9.25 12.25
CA PHE A 214 2.82 9.25 11.67
C PHE A 214 3.09 10.50 10.83
N CYS A 215 2.16 10.87 9.93
CA CYS A 215 2.34 12.03 9.06
C CYS A 215 2.49 13.33 9.85
N GLU A 216 1.66 13.53 10.89
CA GLU A 216 1.77 14.68 11.80
C GLU A 216 3.15 14.73 12.47
N LYS A 217 3.58 13.62 13.07
CA LYS A 217 4.89 13.55 13.73
C LYS A 217 6.03 13.78 12.75
N TRP A 218 5.99 13.15 11.58
CA TRP A 218 7.05 13.26 10.58
C TRP A 218 7.14 14.68 9.99
N ALA A 219 6.00 15.35 9.79
CA ALA A 219 5.96 16.75 9.38
C ALA A 219 6.52 17.70 10.46
N GLY A 220 6.30 17.40 11.74
CA GLY A 220 6.78 18.21 12.87
C GLY A 220 8.27 18.07 13.21
N ILE A 221 9.00 17.11 12.63
CA ILE A 221 10.44 16.95 12.87
C ILE A 221 11.20 18.11 12.20
N SER A 222 11.43 19.19 12.96
CA SER A 222 12.34 20.27 12.58
C SER A 222 13.77 19.72 12.56
N ARG A 223 14.31 19.48 11.37
CA ARG A 223 15.71 19.05 11.21
C ARG A 223 16.63 20.28 11.20
N PRO A 224 17.78 20.26 11.88
CA PRO A 224 18.73 21.36 11.80
C PRO A 224 19.16 21.58 10.34
N LYS A 225 19.23 22.85 9.93
CA LYS A 225 19.65 23.29 8.59
C LYS A 225 21.15 23.00 8.42
N SER A 226 21.52 21.75 8.15
CA SER A 226 22.84 21.47 7.57
C SER A 226 22.81 21.91 6.10
N GLY A 227 23.49 23.01 5.80
CA GLY A 227 23.65 23.50 4.43
C GLY A 227 24.30 22.45 3.54
N GLY A 228 23.67 22.14 2.40
CA GLY A 228 24.22 21.23 1.42
C GLY A 228 23.17 20.49 0.57
N SER A 229 22.91 21.05 -0.61
CA SER A 229 22.57 20.42 -1.91
C SER A 229 21.42 19.42 -2.03
N ASP A 230 20.43 19.77 -2.85
CA ASP A 230 19.59 19.03 -3.84
C ASP A 230 19.18 17.54 -3.64
N GLY A 231 19.95 16.71 -2.93
CA GLY A 231 19.61 15.32 -2.63
C GLY A 231 18.51 15.18 -1.55
N LYS A 232 18.36 16.17 -0.67
CA LYS A 232 17.41 16.12 0.46
C LYS A 232 15.95 16.34 0.04
N ALA A 233 15.72 17.27 -0.88
CA ALA A 233 14.39 17.55 -1.44
C ALA A 233 13.82 16.35 -2.24
N ARG A 234 14.70 15.52 -2.82
CA ARG A 234 14.30 14.37 -3.63
C ARG A 234 13.75 13.20 -2.82
N GLU A 235 14.30 12.96 -1.62
CA GLU A 235 13.79 11.93 -0.69
C GLU A 235 12.41 12.32 -0.11
N GLU A 236 12.15 13.61 0.05
CA GLU A 236 10.90 14.14 0.64
C GLU A 236 9.72 14.07 -0.34
N GLY A 237 9.95 14.37 -1.62
CA GLY A 237 8.92 14.27 -2.66
C GLY A 237 8.43 12.84 -2.91
N GLU A 238 9.31 11.84 -2.82
CA GLU A 238 8.98 10.42 -3.08
C GLU A 238 8.06 9.82 -2.01
N VAL A 239 8.12 10.30 -0.76
CA VAL A 239 7.23 9.87 0.34
C VAL A 239 5.94 10.68 0.35
N MET A 240 6.01 11.98 0.05
CA MET A 240 4.87 12.89 0.14
C MET A 240 3.77 12.55 -0.88
N GLN A 241 4.12 12.14 -2.11
CA GLN A 241 3.12 11.82 -3.13
C GLN A 241 2.19 10.64 -2.75
N PRO A 242 2.68 9.45 -2.35
CA PRO A 242 1.81 8.40 -1.85
C PRO A 242 1.13 8.80 -0.53
N ALA A 243 1.79 9.59 0.33
CA ALA A 243 1.18 10.05 1.57
C ALA A 243 -0.07 10.91 1.35
N LEU A 244 -0.03 11.88 0.42
CA LEU A 244 -1.18 12.72 0.10
C LEU A 244 -2.32 11.94 -0.54
N ARG A 245 -2.04 10.88 -1.30
CA ARG A 245 -3.09 9.98 -1.82
C ARG A 245 -3.78 9.19 -0.71
N ILE A 246 -3.01 8.70 0.26
CA ILE A 246 -3.56 8.02 1.44
C ILE A 246 -4.41 9.01 2.26
N LEU A 247 -3.90 10.21 2.55
CA LEU A 247 -4.67 11.25 3.25
C LEU A 247 -5.92 11.66 2.46
N GLY A 248 -5.83 11.78 1.14
CA GLY A 248 -6.97 12.07 0.28
C GLY A 248 -8.07 11.02 0.39
N HIS A 249 -7.70 9.74 0.44
CA HIS A 249 -8.66 8.67 0.71
C HIS A 249 -9.24 8.75 2.14
N CYS A 250 -8.48 9.16 3.14
CA CYS A 250 -9.00 9.32 4.51
C CYS A 250 -9.98 10.52 4.63
N ILE A 251 -9.78 11.57 3.83
CA ILE A 251 -10.63 12.77 3.80
C ILE A 251 -11.90 12.53 2.96
N MET A 252 -11.74 11.95 1.77
CA MET A 252 -12.80 11.83 0.74
C MET A 252 -13.30 10.40 0.57
N GLY A 253 -12.89 9.49 1.43
CA GLY A 253 -13.26 8.08 1.33
C GLY A 253 -14.76 7.85 1.52
N PRO A 254 -15.26 6.68 1.09
CA PRO A 254 -16.68 6.34 1.24
C PRO A 254 -17.12 6.26 2.71
N SER A 255 -16.19 5.96 3.61
CA SER A 255 -16.43 5.90 5.06
C SER A 255 -16.37 7.31 5.67
N LYS A 256 -17.53 7.89 5.98
CA LYS A 256 -17.66 9.20 6.64
C LYS A 256 -17.36 9.13 8.14
N ASP A 257 -16.14 8.72 8.50
CA ASP A 257 -15.68 8.70 9.89
C ASP A 257 -15.06 10.06 10.27
N VAL A 258 -15.70 10.77 11.21
CA VAL A 258 -15.29 12.12 11.63
C VAL A 258 -13.90 12.11 12.26
N GLN A 259 -13.56 11.10 13.07
CA GLN A 259 -12.26 11.05 13.72
C GLN A 259 -11.13 10.83 12.70
N LEU A 260 -11.37 9.97 11.71
CA LEU A 260 -10.42 9.75 10.62
C LEU A 260 -10.27 10.99 9.74
N TYR A 261 -11.38 11.67 9.44
CA TYR A 261 -11.37 12.92 8.70
C TYR A 261 -10.55 14.00 9.41
N ASP A 262 -10.79 14.21 10.71
CA ASP A 262 -10.10 15.23 11.51
C ASP A 262 -8.60 14.94 11.61
N ALA A 263 -8.23 13.67 11.87
CA ALA A 263 -6.84 13.23 11.92
C ALA A 263 -6.14 13.41 10.57
N ALA A 264 -6.80 13.07 9.46
CA ALA A 264 -6.24 13.24 8.12
C ALA A 264 -6.07 14.73 7.76
N CYS A 265 -7.02 15.58 8.15
CA CYS A 265 -6.90 17.03 7.99
C CYS A 265 -5.77 17.60 8.85
N GLY A 266 -5.60 17.12 10.09
CA GLY A 266 -4.48 17.49 10.98
C GLY A 266 -3.12 17.14 10.37
N ALA A 267 -2.98 15.92 9.86
CA ALA A 267 -1.82 15.46 9.11
C ALA A 267 -1.54 16.31 7.87
N CYS A 268 -2.57 16.60 7.06
CA CYS A 268 -2.42 17.41 5.85
C CYS A 268 -2.01 18.86 6.17
N ARG A 269 -2.57 19.46 7.22
CA ARG A 269 -2.15 20.80 7.71
C ARG A 269 -0.70 20.80 8.16
N SER A 270 -0.25 19.73 8.83
CA SER A 270 1.14 19.59 9.27
C SER A 270 2.09 19.52 8.07
N PHE A 271 1.73 18.76 7.02
CA PHE A 271 2.49 18.78 5.77
C PHE A 271 2.49 20.12 5.06
N HIS A 272 1.35 20.82 5.01
CA HIS A 272 1.29 22.15 4.41
C HIS A 272 2.20 23.14 5.17
N ALA A 273 2.18 23.11 6.51
CA ALA A 273 3.06 23.94 7.33
C ALA A 273 4.54 23.65 7.07
N ARG A 274 4.92 22.37 6.97
CA ARG A 274 6.29 21.97 6.61
C ARG A 274 6.66 22.40 5.18
N ALA A 275 5.77 22.18 4.22
CA ALA A 275 5.97 22.57 2.83
C ALA A 275 6.24 24.08 2.67
N LEU A 276 5.55 24.92 3.46
CA LEU A 276 5.80 26.36 3.54
C LEU A 276 7.18 26.67 4.13
N GLN A 277 7.60 25.96 5.18
CA GLN A 277 8.92 26.13 5.79
C GLN A 277 10.06 25.71 4.85
N ASP A 278 9.86 24.62 4.11
CA ASP A 278 10.82 24.06 3.16
C ASP A 278 10.78 24.78 1.79
N MET A 279 9.83 25.69 1.58
CA MET A 279 9.60 26.44 0.33
C MET A 279 9.43 25.52 -0.91
N ASP A 280 8.85 24.33 -0.72
CA ASP A 280 8.55 23.40 -1.81
C ASP A 280 7.22 23.78 -2.48
N ALA A 281 7.30 24.45 -3.62
CA ALA A 281 6.13 24.90 -4.37
C ALA A 281 5.18 23.74 -4.77
N LYS A 282 5.70 22.55 -5.10
CA LYS A 282 4.86 21.40 -5.48
C LYS A 282 4.13 20.86 -4.25
N ALA A 283 4.83 20.74 -3.13
CA ALA A 283 4.25 20.34 -1.86
C ALA A 283 3.14 21.30 -1.40
N ILE A 284 3.40 22.61 -1.46
CA ILE A 284 2.45 23.67 -1.07
C ILE A 284 1.18 23.55 -1.91
N LEU A 285 1.31 23.45 -3.23
CA LEU A 285 0.16 23.34 -4.13
C LEU A 285 -0.66 22.07 -3.88
N ALA A 286 0.02 20.92 -3.70
CA ALA A 286 -0.66 19.64 -3.49
C ALA A 286 -1.40 19.59 -2.15
N THR A 287 -0.73 19.96 -1.05
CA THR A 287 -1.32 19.97 0.30
C THR A 287 -2.42 21.03 0.44
N GLY A 288 -2.20 22.24 -0.08
CA GLY A 288 -3.20 23.32 -0.05
C GLY A 288 -4.44 22.99 -0.90
N SER A 289 -4.26 22.31 -2.04
CA SER A 289 -5.40 21.86 -2.85
C SER A 289 -6.21 20.79 -2.15
N LEU A 290 -5.56 19.82 -1.48
CA LEU A 290 -6.27 18.80 -0.72
C LEU A 290 -7.06 19.39 0.46
N LEU A 291 -6.49 20.36 1.18
CA LEU A 291 -7.20 21.07 2.27
C LEU A 291 -8.42 21.83 1.75
N ARG A 292 -8.31 22.52 0.62
CA ARG A 292 -9.47 23.20 0.00
C ARG A 292 -10.56 22.22 -0.40
N VAL A 293 -10.21 21.05 -0.94
CA VAL A 293 -11.19 20.01 -1.26
C VAL A 293 -11.86 19.46 0.01
N ALA A 294 -11.10 19.29 1.10
CA ALA A 294 -11.65 18.89 2.39
C ALA A 294 -12.68 19.92 2.89
N GLU A 295 -12.35 21.21 2.86
CA GLU A 295 -13.27 22.29 3.24
C GLU A 295 -14.55 22.29 2.38
N MET A 296 -14.41 22.13 1.06
CA MET A 296 -15.55 22.06 0.14
C MET A 296 -16.47 20.87 0.43
N SER A 297 -15.92 19.74 0.90
CA SER A 297 -16.70 18.54 1.23
C SER A 297 -17.58 18.70 2.48
N VAL A 298 -17.26 19.66 3.33
CA VAL A 298 -18.03 19.98 4.55
C VAL A 298 -19.08 21.07 4.29
N ASP A 299 -18.95 21.86 3.21
CA ASP A 299 -19.92 22.90 2.90
C ASP A 299 -21.28 22.29 2.50
N PRO A 300 -22.35 22.50 3.28
CA PRO A 300 -23.67 21.95 2.99
C PRO A 300 -24.24 22.43 1.64
N LYS A 301 -23.75 23.54 1.08
CA LYS A 301 -24.16 24.03 -0.24
C LYS A 301 -23.61 23.19 -1.41
N ASN A 302 -22.52 22.47 -1.17
CA ASN A 302 -21.86 21.61 -2.16
C ASN A 302 -22.28 20.14 -2.03
N ASN A 303 -23.17 19.81 -1.09
CA ASN A 303 -23.71 18.47 -0.88
C ASN A 303 -24.86 18.15 -1.88
N VAL A 304 -24.69 18.56 -3.14
CA VAL A 304 -25.58 18.23 -4.25
C VAL A 304 -24.89 17.15 -5.07
N ASP A 305 -25.44 15.94 -5.06
CA ASP A 305 -24.97 14.89 -5.94
C ASP A 305 -25.44 15.19 -7.37
N HIS A 306 -24.55 15.78 -8.17
CA HIS A 306 -24.80 16.09 -9.57
C HIS A 306 -24.86 14.84 -10.47
N THR A 307 -24.61 13.64 -9.92
CA THR A 307 -24.70 12.36 -10.62
C THR A 307 -26.02 11.63 -10.38
N GLU A 308 -26.87 12.11 -9.46
CA GLU A 308 -28.24 11.60 -9.32
C GLU A 308 -29.10 12.01 -10.52
N ILE A 309 -29.39 11.03 -11.38
CA ILE A 309 -30.39 11.18 -12.43
C ILE A 309 -31.77 11.08 -11.75
N LYS A 310 -32.44 12.22 -11.58
CA LYS A 310 -33.84 12.23 -11.14
C LYS A 310 -34.71 11.55 -12.19
N PHE A 311 -35.15 10.32 -11.91
CA PHE A 311 -36.22 9.68 -12.68
C PHE A 311 -37.53 10.39 -12.37
N THR A 312 -37.95 11.31 -13.23
CA THR A 312 -39.33 11.77 -13.27
C THR A 312 -40.16 10.73 -14.02
N GLU A 313 -40.91 9.92 -13.29
CA GLU A 313 -42.00 9.11 -13.82
C GLU A 313 -43.16 10.02 -14.27
N SER A 314 -42.99 10.67 -15.42
CA SER A 314 -44.08 11.34 -16.10
C SER A 314 -43.96 11.10 -17.60
N ILE A 315 -44.34 9.89 -18.02
CA ILE A 315 -44.77 9.66 -19.39
C ILE A 315 -46.23 10.12 -19.44
N THR A 316 -46.45 11.35 -19.89
CA THR A 316 -47.78 11.79 -20.29
C THR A 316 -48.05 11.23 -21.69
N VAL A 317 -49.01 10.31 -21.77
CA VAL A 317 -49.61 9.82 -23.02
C VAL A 317 -50.63 10.83 -23.53
#